data_AF-A0ABD2HM98-F1
#
_entry.id   AF-A0ABD2HM98-F1
#
_cell.length_a   1.000
_cell.length_b   1.000
_cell.length_c   1.000
_cell.angle_alpha   90.00
_cell.angle_beta   90.00
_cell.angle_gamma   90.00
#
_symmetry.space_group_name_H-M   'P 1'
#
loop_
_entity.id
_entity.type
_entity.pdbx_description
1 polymer ?
#
loop_
_entity_poly.entity_id
_entity_poly.type
_entity_poly.pdbx_seq_one_letter_code
_entity_poly.pdbx_strand_id
1 'polypeptide(L)'
;SLINDNCPQDHPPKKDFVRAVSLLTGYLIQSNGPSSSTLYYLTQMDPKGSLPKWVVNRASQLVAPKAMRRIYKASLKYPDWKRRHGPGLRPWLFPDQSVLPGVSSERLSLQRCDSLQNIDESSASEERTERTGDERTNHSDEDD
;
A
#
# COMPACT_ATOMS: atom_id res chain seq x y z
N SER A 1 -0.39 -12.79 -5.30
CA SER A 1 0.21 -12.05 -4.18
C SER A 1 1.57 -11.56 -4.62
N LEU A 2 1.81 -10.25 -4.65
CA LEU A 2 3.15 -9.68 -4.83
C LEU A 2 3.71 -9.41 -3.44
N ILE A 3 4.58 -10.30 -2.94
CA ILE A 3 5.32 -10.12 -1.70
C ILE A 3 6.71 -9.61 -2.10
N ASN A 4 7.11 -8.44 -1.63
CA ASN A 4 8.38 -7.81 -1.99
C ASN A 4 9.18 -7.47 -0.73
N ASP A 5 9.76 -8.50 -0.12
CA ASP A 5 10.54 -8.36 1.12
C ASP A 5 12.07 -8.27 0.84
N ASN A 6 12.46 -8.31 -0.44
CA ASN A 6 13.84 -8.29 -0.89
C ASN A 6 14.21 -6.94 -1.51
N CYS A 7 15.26 -6.30 -0.98
CA CYS A 7 15.73 -5.01 -1.48
C CYS A 7 17.07 -5.17 -2.22
N PRO A 8 17.24 -4.55 -3.41
CA PRO A 8 18.55 -4.49 -4.07
C PRO A 8 19.58 -3.74 -3.20
N GLN A 9 20.80 -4.25 -3.14
CA GLN A 9 21.89 -3.66 -2.36
C GLN A 9 22.31 -2.26 -2.85
N ASP A 10 22.07 -1.96 -4.13
CA ASP A 10 22.48 -0.71 -4.79
C ASP A 10 21.66 0.53 -4.37
N HIS A 11 20.71 0.36 -3.46
CA HIS A 11 19.92 1.46 -2.89
C HIS A 11 20.12 1.50 -1.37
N PRO A 12 21.11 2.25 -0.84
CA PRO A 12 21.36 2.39 0.60
C PRO A 12 20.46 3.45 1.28
N PRO A 13 20.30 3.41 2.64
CA PRO A 13 19.53 4.41 3.37
C PRO A 13 20.07 5.83 3.15
N LYS A 14 19.17 6.81 3.02
CA LYS A 14 19.51 8.22 2.81
C LYS A 14 19.31 8.98 4.13
N LYS A 15 20.23 9.91 4.46
CA LYS A 15 20.24 10.62 5.76
C LYS A 15 18.91 11.31 6.10
N ASP A 16 18.24 11.87 5.10
CA ASP A 16 16.99 12.63 5.30
C ASP A 16 15.72 11.76 5.22
N PHE A 17 15.88 10.45 5.07
CA PHE A 17 14.76 9.52 4.88
C PHE A 17 14.88 8.30 5.79
N VAL A 18 13.80 8.00 6.50
CA VAL A 18 13.68 6.75 7.25
C VAL A 18 13.31 5.62 6.28
N ARG A 19 14.12 4.56 6.24
CA ARG A 19 13.81 3.34 5.48
C ARG A 19 12.79 2.50 6.25
N ALA A 20 11.54 2.57 5.83
CA ALA A 20 10.51 1.65 6.29
C ALA A 20 10.79 0.21 5.83
N VAL A 21 10.31 -0.75 6.61
CA VAL A 21 10.30 -2.18 6.28
C VAL A 21 8.86 -2.59 5.99
N SER A 22 8.57 -3.07 4.78
CA SER A 22 7.33 -3.82 4.53
C SER A 22 7.60 -5.27 4.90
N LEU A 23 6.89 -5.78 5.90
CA LEU A 23 6.96 -7.18 6.33
C LEU A 23 6.08 -8.07 5.46
N LEU A 24 4.92 -7.55 5.09
CA LEU A 24 3.97 -8.22 4.23
C LEU A 24 3.14 -7.14 3.56
N THR A 25 3.04 -7.17 2.24
CA THR A 25 2.04 -6.39 1.53
C THR A 25 1.43 -7.26 0.45
N GLY A 26 0.11 -7.21 0.30
CA GLY A 26 -0.61 -8.07 -0.62
C GLY A 26 -1.91 -7.45 -1.08
N TYR A 27 -2.26 -7.75 -2.33
CA TYR A 27 -3.53 -7.40 -2.96
C TYR A 27 -4.20 -8.68 -3.45
N LEU A 28 -5.49 -8.81 -3.16
CA LEU A 28 -6.35 -9.86 -3.72
C LEU A 28 -7.54 -9.17 -4.39
N ILE A 29 -7.70 -9.43 -5.69
CA ILE A 29 -8.83 -8.93 -6.49
C ILE A 29 -9.75 -10.11 -6.76
N GLN A 30 -11.00 -10.02 -6.31
CA GLN A 30 -12.04 -11.01 -6.57
C GLN A 30 -13.08 -10.42 -7.51
N SER A 31 -13.37 -11.11 -8.61
CA SER A 31 -14.44 -10.70 -9.53
C SER A 31 -15.81 -11.01 -8.91
N ASN A 32 -16.71 -10.03 -8.90
CA ASN A 32 -18.11 -10.19 -8.47
C ASN A 32 -19.07 -10.19 -9.67
N GLY A 33 -18.54 -10.15 -10.90
CA GLY A 33 -19.31 -10.05 -12.13
C GLY A 33 -18.57 -9.28 -13.23
N PRO A 34 -19.21 -9.05 -14.39
CA PRO A 34 -18.55 -8.42 -15.56
C PRO A 34 -18.03 -7.00 -15.32
N SER A 35 -18.64 -6.26 -14.40
CA SER A 35 -18.34 -4.84 -14.14
C SER A 35 -18.02 -4.53 -12.67
N SER A 36 -17.84 -5.57 -11.84
CA SER A 36 -17.64 -5.40 -10.38
C SER A 36 -16.57 -6.33 -9.84
N SER A 37 -15.82 -5.84 -8.87
CA SER A 37 -14.80 -6.61 -8.17
C SER A 37 -14.61 -6.09 -6.75
N THR A 38 -14.19 -6.96 -5.83
CA THR A 38 -13.74 -6.60 -4.49
C THR A 38 -12.22 -6.64 -4.44
N LEU A 39 -11.60 -5.55 -3.96
CA LEU A 39 -10.17 -5.48 -3.70
C LEU A 39 -9.92 -5.60 -2.19
N TYR A 40 -9.21 -6.66 -1.80
CA TYR A 40 -8.68 -6.82 -0.45
C TYR A 40 -7.22 -6.37 -0.44
N TYR A 41 -6.90 -5.50 0.51
CA TYR A 41 -5.55 -5.02 0.76
C TYR A 41 -5.09 -5.44 2.14
N LEU A 42 -3.96 -6.12 2.21
CA LEU A 42 -3.30 -6.52 3.44
C LEU A 42 -1.92 -5.89 3.47
N THR A 43 -1.58 -5.21 4.56
CA THR A 43 -0.23 -4.69 4.77
C THR A 43 0.17 -4.80 6.23
N GLN A 44 1.41 -5.19 6.44
CA GLN A 44 2.14 -5.17 7.69
C GLN A 44 3.45 -4.47 7.38
N MET A 45 3.67 -3.31 7.99
CA MET A 45 4.87 -2.54 7.77
C MET A 45 5.34 -1.90 9.08
N ASP A 46 6.66 -1.71 9.18
CA ASP A 46 7.31 -0.98 10.24
C ASP A 46 7.93 0.29 9.63
N PRO A 47 7.41 1.49 9.94
CA PRO A 47 7.96 2.73 9.39
C PRO A 47 9.37 3.02 9.90
N LYS A 48 9.85 2.29 10.92
CA LYS A 48 11.08 2.53 11.67
C LYS A 48 11.09 3.95 12.28
N GLY A 49 12.18 4.29 12.96
CA GLY A 49 12.33 5.56 13.66
C GLY A 49 11.71 5.56 15.07
N SER A 50 11.30 6.73 15.55
CA SER A 50 10.93 6.97 16.95
C SER A 50 9.41 6.94 17.22
N LEU A 51 8.60 6.44 16.28
CA LEU A 51 7.14 6.40 16.43
C LEU A 51 6.70 5.16 17.24
N PRO A 52 5.88 5.32 18.29
CA PRO A 52 5.29 4.19 19.01
C PRO A 52 4.39 3.32 18.10
N LYS A 53 4.28 2.01 18.35
CA LYS A 53 3.54 1.10 17.46
C LYS A 53 2.05 1.44 17.44
N TRP A 54 1.47 1.84 18.57
CA TRP A 54 0.07 2.26 18.62
C TRP A 54 -0.21 3.46 17.69
N VAL A 55 0.72 4.41 17.57
CA VAL A 55 0.59 5.57 16.65
C VAL A 55 0.60 5.07 15.20
N VAL A 56 1.52 4.16 14.87
CA VAL A 56 1.62 3.55 13.54
C VAL A 56 0.33 2.79 13.21
N ASN A 57 -0.20 2.00 14.14
CA ASN A 57 -1.44 1.26 13.98
C ASN A 57 -2.63 2.19 13.75
N ARG A 58 -2.75 3.25 14.56
CA ARG A 58 -3.83 4.24 14.45
C ARG A 58 -3.75 5.01 13.13
N ALA A 59 -2.58 5.50 12.77
CA ALA A 59 -2.37 6.22 11.51
C ALA A 59 -2.67 5.32 10.30
N SER A 60 -2.24 4.06 10.33
CA SER A 60 -2.50 3.09 9.26
C SER A 60 -3.99 2.86 9.05
N GLN A 61 -4.77 2.73 10.13
CA GLN A 61 -6.24 2.59 10.07
C GLN A 61 -6.92 3.81 9.43
N LEU A 62 -6.38 5.02 9.58
CA LEU A 62 -6.93 6.24 8.99
C LEU A 62 -6.50 6.44 7.53
N VAL A 63 -5.27 6.04 7.19
CA VAL A 63 -4.69 6.23 5.85
C VAL A 63 -5.19 5.17 4.88
N ALA A 64 -5.35 3.92 5.32
CA ALA A 64 -5.76 2.81 4.45
C ALA A 64 -7.10 3.07 3.72
N PRO A 65 -8.19 3.51 4.39
CA PRO A 65 -9.45 3.82 3.70
C PRO A 65 -9.32 4.95 2.66
N LYS A 66 -8.53 5.98 2.98
CA LYS A 66 -8.28 7.10 2.05
C LYS A 66 -7.49 6.61 0.83
N ALA A 67 -6.47 5.79 1.03
CA ALA A 67 -5.69 5.19 -0.05
C ALA A 67 -6.57 4.30 -0.95
N MET A 68 -7.39 3.42 -0.37
CA MET A 68 -8.31 2.57 -1.14
C MET A 68 -9.33 3.39 -1.95
N ARG A 69 -9.87 4.48 -1.38
CA ARG A 69 -10.76 5.39 -2.10
C ARG A 69 -10.07 6.06 -3.30
N ARG A 70 -8.79 6.42 -3.17
CA ARG A 70 -8.00 6.98 -4.28
C ARG A 70 -7.75 5.94 -5.37
N ILE A 71 -7.44 4.69 -5.00
CA ILE A 71 -7.30 3.58 -5.95
C ILE A 71 -8.62 3.38 -6.70
N TYR A 72 -9.75 3.32 -6.00
CA TYR A 72 -11.07 3.22 -6.63
C TYR A 72 -11.33 4.32 -7.67
N LYS A 73 -11.13 5.59 -7.29
CA LYS A 73 -11.28 6.72 -8.21
C LYS A 73 -10.34 6.63 -9.41
N ALA A 74 -9.09 6.20 -9.20
CA ALA A 74 -8.13 6.01 -10.28
C ALA A 74 -8.56 4.88 -11.22
N SER A 75 -9.09 3.77 -10.71
CA SER A 75 -9.61 2.65 -11.52
C SER A 75 -10.73 3.07 -12.47
N LEU A 76 -11.62 3.98 -12.04
CA LEU A 76 -12.67 4.53 -12.90
C LEU A 76 -12.10 5.34 -14.07
N LYS A 77 -11.05 6.13 -13.83
CA LYS A 77 -10.40 6.98 -14.84
C LYS A 77 -9.39 6.22 -15.71
N TYR A 78 -8.97 5.02 -15.28
CA TYR A 78 -7.89 4.27 -15.89
C TYR A 78 -8.13 3.88 -17.37
N PRO A 79 -9.32 3.42 -17.81
CA PRO A 79 -9.56 3.05 -19.20
C PRO A 79 -9.29 4.20 -20.19
N ASP A 80 -9.79 5.40 -19.88
CA ASP A 80 -9.61 6.59 -20.72
C ASP A 80 -8.17 7.10 -20.70
N TRP A 81 -7.55 7.10 -19.52
CA TRP A 81 -6.13 7.41 -19.40
C TRP A 81 -5.28 6.44 -20.24
N LYS A 82 -5.53 5.12 -20.13
CA LYS A 82 -4.74 4.09 -20.80
C LYS A 82 -4.87 4.13 -22.32
N ARG A 83 -6.02 4.56 -22.85
CA ARG A 83 -6.23 4.77 -24.30
C ARG A 83 -5.25 5.80 -24.88
N ARG A 84 -4.88 6.82 -24.10
CA ARG A 84 -3.96 7.90 -24.49
C ARG A 84 -2.49 7.60 -24.18
N HIS A 85 -2.18 6.55 -23.41
CA HIS A 85 -0.84 6.26 -22.89
C HIS A 85 -0.40 4.83 -23.23
N GLY A 86 -0.20 4.57 -24.53
CA GLY A 86 0.26 3.27 -25.03
C GLY A 86 -0.69 2.13 -24.64
N PRO A 87 -1.89 2.04 -25.25
CA PRO A 87 -2.93 1.11 -24.83
C PRO A 87 -2.51 -0.38 -24.90
N GLY A 88 -1.62 -0.71 -25.84
CA GLY A 88 -1.06 -2.06 -26.02
C GLY A 88 0.10 -2.41 -25.08
N LEU A 89 0.70 -1.42 -24.40
CA LEU A 89 1.83 -1.64 -23.50
C LEU A 89 1.30 -2.08 -22.12
N ARG A 90 1.31 -3.38 -21.85
CA ARG A 90 0.87 -4.01 -20.61
C ARG A 90 1.88 -5.11 -20.22
N PRO A 91 3.10 -4.76 -19.80
CA PRO A 91 4.16 -5.73 -19.49
C PRO A 91 3.79 -6.71 -18.37
N TRP A 92 2.84 -6.35 -17.50
CA TRP A 92 2.29 -7.25 -16.47
C TRP A 92 1.32 -8.32 -17.03
N LEU A 93 0.82 -8.17 -18.26
CA LEU A 93 0.03 -9.17 -18.99
C LEU A 93 0.87 -9.87 -20.07
N PHE A 94 1.78 -9.15 -20.71
CA PHE A 94 2.65 -9.61 -21.78
C PHE A 94 4.12 -9.37 -21.40
N PRO A 95 4.77 -10.33 -20.71
CA PRO A 95 6.12 -10.16 -20.17
C PRO A 95 7.18 -9.75 -21.21
N ASP A 96 7.02 -10.16 -22.47
CA ASP A 96 7.93 -9.84 -23.58
C ASP A 96 8.05 -8.33 -23.86
N GLN A 97 7.07 -7.53 -23.39
CA GLN A 97 7.11 -6.08 -23.50
C GLN A 97 7.98 -5.41 -22.42
N SER A 98 8.50 -6.18 -21.46
CA SER A 98 9.33 -5.66 -20.38
C SER A 98 10.71 -5.28 -20.89
N VAL A 99 11.12 -4.03 -20.62
CA VAL A 99 12.48 -3.52 -20.86
C VAL A 99 13.34 -3.51 -19.59
N LEU A 100 12.82 -4.07 -18.49
CA LEU A 100 13.51 -4.06 -17.20
C LEU A 100 14.68 -5.06 -17.21
N PRO A 101 15.84 -4.70 -16.63
CA PRO A 101 16.96 -5.62 -16.51
C PRO A 101 16.61 -6.75 -15.56
N GLY A 102 17.02 -7.97 -15.91
CA GLY A 102 16.96 -9.11 -14.99
C GLY A 102 17.86 -8.88 -13.77
N VAL A 103 17.37 -9.22 -12.58
CA VAL A 103 18.12 -9.15 -11.33
C VAL A 103 18.38 -10.56 -10.83
N SER A 104 19.66 -10.89 -10.59
CA SER A 104 20.03 -12.14 -9.92
C SER A 104 19.59 -12.09 -8.46
N SER A 105 19.05 -13.20 -7.95
CA SER A 105 18.68 -13.35 -6.54
C SER A 105 19.84 -13.06 -5.58
N GLU A 106 21.09 -13.26 -6.00
CA GLU A 106 22.29 -12.98 -5.19
C GLU A 106 22.52 -11.48 -4.93
N ARG A 107 21.97 -10.61 -5.80
CA ARG A 107 22.03 -9.15 -5.63
C ARG A 107 20.97 -8.61 -4.68
N LEU A 108 20.08 -9.49 -4.20
CA LEU A 108 19.04 -9.16 -3.25
C LEU A 108 19.52 -9.50 -1.84
N SER A 109 19.35 -8.56 -0.91
CA SER A 109 19.55 -8.82 0.51
C SER A 109 18.20 -8.83 1.23
N LEU A 110 18.02 -9.82 2.11
CA LEU A 110 16.89 -9.87 3.03
C LEU A 110 16.88 -8.62 3.91
N GLN A 111 15.80 -7.86 3.86
CA GLN A 111 15.60 -6.73 4.75
C GLN A 111 15.11 -7.27 6.11
N ARG A 112 16.04 -7.67 6.99
CA ARG A 112 15.70 -8.25 8.31
C ARG A 112 15.00 -7.24 9.20
N CYS A 113 13.93 -7.67 9.86
CA CYS A 113 13.13 -6.86 10.76
C CYS A 113 13.60 -6.90 12.22
N ASP A 114 14.58 -7.75 12.55
CA ASP A 114 14.88 -8.25 13.91
C ASP A 114 15.36 -7.20 14.94
N SER A 115 15.50 -5.93 14.57
CA SER A 115 15.78 -4.84 15.50
C SER A 115 14.52 -4.31 16.22
N LEU A 116 13.50 -5.15 16.45
CA LEU A 116 12.29 -4.79 17.18
C LEU A 116 12.55 -4.91 18.69
N GLN A 117 13.35 -4.01 19.26
CA GLN A 117 13.49 -3.93 20.71
C GLN A 117 12.15 -3.56 21.35
N ASN A 118 11.82 -4.27 22.43
CA ASN A 118 10.55 -4.22 23.14
C ASN A 118 10.25 -2.81 23.67
N ILE A 119 9.28 -2.12 23.05
CA ILE A 119 8.65 -0.94 23.64
C ILE A 119 7.57 -1.45 24.59
N ASP A 120 7.67 -1.12 25.87
CA ASP A 120 6.67 -1.41 26.88
C ASP A 120 5.46 -0.48 26.67
N GLU A 121 4.37 -1.04 26.14
CA GLU A 121 3.12 -0.34 25.83
C GLU A 121 2.05 -0.55 26.93
N SER A 122 2.43 -1.05 28.11
CA SER A 122 1.51 -1.35 29.22
C SER A 122 0.72 -0.15 29.75
N SER A 123 1.09 1.07 29.39
CA SER A 123 0.43 2.32 29.80
C SER A 123 -0.35 3.05 28.70
N ALA A 124 -0.40 2.52 27.48
CA ALA A 124 -1.11 3.17 26.37
C ALA A 124 -2.63 2.90 26.45
N SER A 125 -3.44 3.93 26.76
CA SER A 125 -4.90 3.84 26.73
C SER A 125 -5.45 4.09 25.33
N GLU A 126 -6.26 3.16 24.81
CA GLU A 126 -7.01 3.34 23.58
C GLU A 126 -8.31 4.10 23.87
N GLU A 127 -8.38 5.37 23.51
CA GLU A 127 -9.64 6.12 23.56
C GLU A 127 -10.56 5.64 22.43
N ARG A 128 -11.54 4.83 22.80
CA ARG A 128 -12.59 4.29 21.91
C ARG A 128 -13.58 5.39 21.58
N THR A 129 -13.36 6.12 20.49
CA THR A 129 -14.44 6.95 19.91
C THR A 129 -15.45 6.01 19.26
N GLU A 130 -16.61 5.90 19.91
CA GLU A 130 -17.73 5.08 19.48
C GLU A 130 -18.22 5.49 18.08
N ARG A 131 -18.59 4.47 17.30
CA ARG A 131 -19.26 4.62 16.01
C ARG A 131 -20.65 5.19 16.26
N THR A 132 -20.81 6.51 16.16
CA THR A 132 -22.14 7.08 15.95
C THR A 132 -22.47 7.00 14.47
N GLY A 133 -23.49 6.20 14.17
CA GLY A 133 -24.09 6.13 12.85
C GLY A 133 -24.87 7.40 12.49
N ASP A 134 -25.19 7.47 11.20
CA ASP A 134 -26.00 8.45 10.48
C ASP A 134 -25.44 9.87 10.31
N GLU A 135 -25.08 10.18 9.06
CA GLU A 135 -25.81 11.21 8.33
C GLU A 135 -25.79 10.92 6.82
N ARG A 136 -26.98 10.58 6.31
CA ARG A 136 -27.34 10.77 4.90
C ARG A 136 -27.31 12.27 4.63
N THR A 137 -26.35 12.74 3.85
CA THR A 137 -26.47 14.02 3.14
C THR A 137 -26.19 13.79 1.66
N ASN A 138 -27.28 13.80 0.90
CA ASN A 138 -27.27 14.21 -0.49
C ASN A 138 -26.78 15.66 -0.54
N HIS A 139 -25.65 15.94 -1.18
CA HIS A 139 -25.48 17.18 -1.92
C HIS A 139 -24.45 16.98 -3.04
N SER A 140 -25.01 16.88 -4.24
CA SER A 140 -24.61 17.49 -5.52
C SER A 140 -23.19 18.04 -5.68
N ASP A 141 -22.58 17.60 -6.78
CA ASP A 141 -21.85 18.39 -7.79
C ASP A 141 -20.91 19.52 -7.34
N GLU A 142 -19.63 19.42 -7.72
CA GLU A 142 -18.98 20.41 -8.61
C GLU A 142 -17.53 20.01 -8.96
N ASP A 143 -17.14 20.41 -10.16
CA ASP A 143 -15.96 20.06 -10.96
C ASP A 143 -14.62 20.63 -10.45
N ASP A 144 -13.55 19.84 -10.63
CA ASP A 144 -12.29 20.17 -11.34
C ASP A 144 -11.31 18.95 -11.34
#